data_AF-A0A9N7U7T8-F1
#
_entry.id   AF-A0A9N7U7T8-F1
#
_cell.length_a   1.000
_cell.length_b   1.000
_cell.length_c   1.000
_cell.angle_alpha   90.00
_cell.angle_beta   90.00
_cell.angle_gamma   90.00
#
_symmetry.space_group_name_H-M   'P 1'
#
loop_
_entity.id
_entity.type
_entity.pdbx_description
1 polymer ?
#
loop_
_entity_poly.entity_id
_entity_poly.type
_entity_poly.pdbx_seq_one_letter_code
_entity_poly.pdbx_strand_id
1 'polypeptide(L)'
;MPRDHKTPLIKKIVKQACITYRVLKSSADVADSQSELIPLLTAVRAADQKIAPRKSKPCSGAARLQSPPVTYMYICETLVFSMGMFLLRPGASIPLHDHPDMNGNLRSC
;
A
#
# COMPACT_ATOMS: atom_id res chain seq x y z
N MET A 1 -4.61 6.02 -21.00
CA MET A 1 -5.44 5.38 -19.95
C MET A 1 -4.72 4.13 -19.47
N PRO A 2 -4.19 4.06 -18.24
CA PRO A 2 -3.56 2.84 -17.72
C PRO A 2 -4.63 1.77 -17.56
N ARG A 3 -4.48 0.65 -18.27
CA ARG A 3 -5.44 -0.46 -18.26
C ARG A 3 -5.45 -1.14 -16.89
N ASP A 4 -6.64 -1.45 -16.38
CA ASP A 4 -6.89 -2.11 -15.09
C ASP A 4 -6.29 -3.53 -15.02
N HIS A 5 -4.98 -3.63 -14.83
CA HIS A 5 -4.30 -4.87 -14.48
C HIS A 5 -4.33 -5.14 -12.97
N LYS A 6 -5.47 -4.88 -12.31
CA LYS A 6 -5.64 -5.15 -10.88
C LYS A 6 -5.97 -6.63 -10.69
N THR A 7 -5.18 -7.34 -9.89
CA THR A 7 -5.43 -8.74 -9.53
C THR A 7 -6.80 -8.88 -8.83
N PRO A 8 -7.43 -10.07 -8.87
CA PRO A 8 -8.70 -10.30 -8.18
C PRO A 8 -8.61 -9.99 -6.68
N LEU A 9 -7.44 -10.22 -6.06
CA LEU A 9 -7.19 -9.87 -4.67
C LEU A 9 -7.23 -8.34 -4.44
N ILE A 10 -6.55 -7.55 -5.26
CA ILE A 10 -6.57 -6.08 -5.15
C ILE A 10 -7.98 -5.54 -5.34
N LYS A 11 -8.75 -6.08 -6.31
CA LYS A 11 -10.16 -5.69 -6.49
C LYS A 11 -11.00 -5.99 -5.25
N LYS A 12 -10.79 -7.14 -4.62
CA LYS A 12 -11.47 -7.52 -3.37
C LYS A 12 -11.12 -6.56 -2.22
N ILE A 13 -9.85 -6.21 -2.08
CA ILE A 13 -9.38 -5.24 -1.08
C ILE A 13 -10.02 -3.87 -1.31
N VAL A 14 -10.01 -3.38 -2.55
CA VAL A 14 -10.64 -2.09 -2.89
C VAL A 14 -12.12 -2.07 -2.53
N LYS A 15 -12.84 -3.15 -2.84
CA LYS A 15 -14.26 -3.28 -2.48
C LYS A 15 -14.46 -3.28 -0.97
N GLN A 16 -13.65 -4.04 -0.23
CA GLN A 16 -13.77 -4.12 1.23
C GLN A 16 -13.40 -2.78 1.89
N ALA A 17 -12.33 -2.13 1.44
CA ALA A 17 -11.91 -0.83 1.93
C ALA A 17 -12.98 0.24 1.70
N CYS A 18 -13.63 0.25 0.53
CA CYS A 18 -14.80 1.09 0.28
C CYS A 18 -15.92 0.86 1.32
N ILE A 19 -16.20 -0.39 1.70
CA ILE A 19 -17.24 -0.70 2.69
C ILE A 19 -16.80 -0.20 4.07
N THR A 20 -15.61 -0.60 4.52
CA THR A 20 -15.04 -0.21 5.81
C THR A 20 -15.01 1.32 5.97
N TYR A 21 -14.37 2.05 5.05
CA TYR A 21 -14.18 3.50 5.16
C TYR A 21 -15.42 4.34 4.82
N ARG A 22 -16.45 3.77 4.19
CA ARG A 22 -17.74 4.46 3.98
C ARG A 22 -18.70 4.29 5.17
N VAL A 23 -18.63 3.16 5.86
CA VAL A 23 -19.49 2.84 7.02
C VAL A 23 -18.97 3.49 8.30
N LEU A 24 -17.67 3.77 8.36
CA LEU A 24 -16.98 4.48 9.44
C LEU A 24 -17.54 5.90 9.69
N LYS A 25 -18.59 5.99 10.51
CA LYS A 25 -19.13 7.22 11.11
C LYS A 25 -18.90 7.30 12.62
N SER A 26 -18.57 6.18 13.28
CA SER A 26 -18.38 6.07 14.73
C SER A 26 -17.19 5.16 15.06
N SER A 27 -16.59 5.31 16.25
CA SER A 27 -15.39 4.55 16.65
C SER A 27 -15.65 3.06 16.96
N ALA A 28 -16.88 2.70 17.32
CA ALA A 28 -17.26 1.31 17.63
C ALA A 28 -17.42 0.46 16.35
N ASP A 29 -17.88 1.07 15.25
CA ASP A 29 -18.04 0.39 13.95
C ASP A 29 -16.69 0.12 13.26
N VAL A 30 -15.61 0.78 13.69
CA VAL A 30 -14.26 0.65 13.14
C VAL A 30 -13.72 -0.76 13.34
N ALA A 31 -13.78 -1.25 14.58
CA ALA A 31 -13.09 -2.47 14.97
C ALA A 31 -13.65 -3.69 14.26
N ASP A 32 -14.98 -3.76 14.16
CA ASP A 32 -15.68 -4.86 13.50
C ASP A 32 -15.42 -4.84 11.97
N SER A 33 -15.49 -3.65 11.37
CA SER A 33 -15.27 -3.46 9.92
C SER A 33 -13.81 -3.67 9.48
N GLN A 34 -12.85 -3.57 10.41
CA GLN A 34 -11.42 -3.82 10.15
C GLN A 34 -11.06 -5.31 10.18
N SER A 35 -11.83 -6.13 10.90
CA SER A 35 -11.59 -7.58 11.02
C SER A 35 -11.59 -8.31 9.67
N GLU A 36 -12.37 -7.82 8.69
CA GLU A 36 -12.42 -8.38 7.33
C GLU A 36 -11.35 -7.78 6.40
N LEU A 37 -10.94 -6.54 6.62
CA LEU A 37 -9.99 -5.83 5.76
C LEU A 37 -8.54 -6.24 6.05
N ILE A 38 -8.18 -6.40 7.33
CA ILE A 38 -6.81 -6.72 7.75
C ILE A 38 -6.31 -8.06 7.16
N PRO A 39 -7.08 -9.16 7.16
CA PRO A 39 -6.65 -10.42 6.55
C PRO A 39 -6.39 -10.29 5.04
N LEU A 40 -7.22 -9.51 4.34
CA LEU A 40 -7.05 -9.27 2.91
C LEU A 40 -5.79 -8.45 2.62
N LEU A 41 -5.55 -7.40 3.39
CA LEU A 41 -4.29 -6.64 3.33
C LEU A 41 -3.10 -7.54 3.65
N THR A 42 -3.28 -8.52 4.56
CA THR A 42 -2.25 -9.49 4.94
C THR A 42 -1.96 -10.54 3.87
N ALA A 43 -2.89 -10.77 2.95
CA ALA A 43 -2.68 -11.68 1.84
C ALA A 43 -1.87 -11.05 0.69
N VAL A 44 -1.77 -9.72 0.61
CA VAL A 44 -1.06 -9.04 -0.49
C VAL A 44 0.43 -9.38 -0.45
N ARG A 45 0.99 -9.72 -1.61
CA ARG A 45 2.42 -9.97 -1.81
C ARG A 45 2.96 -9.08 -2.94
N ALA A 46 4.26 -8.86 -2.95
CA ALA A 46 4.95 -8.13 -4.03
C ALA A 46 4.64 -8.72 -5.44
N ALA A 47 4.49 -10.04 -5.52
CA ALA A 47 4.13 -10.75 -6.75
C ALA A 47 2.78 -10.33 -7.33
N ASP A 48 1.81 -9.94 -6.50
CA ASP A 48 0.47 -9.50 -6.95
C ASP A 48 0.54 -8.21 -7.77
N GLN A 49 1.58 -7.41 -7.57
CA GLN A 49 1.84 -6.17 -8.32
C GLN A 49 2.99 -6.32 -9.32
N LYS A 50 3.38 -7.56 -9.62
CA LYS A 50 4.51 -7.90 -10.51
C LYS A 50 5.82 -7.23 -10.07
N ILE A 51 5.96 -6.96 -8.77
CA ILE A 51 7.19 -6.42 -8.20
C ILE A 51 8.13 -7.61 -7.99
N ALA A 52 9.12 -7.72 -8.88
CA ALA A 52 10.17 -8.72 -8.72
C ALA A 52 11.13 -8.27 -7.60
N PRO A 53 11.59 -9.20 -6.73
CA PRO A 53 12.67 -8.91 -5.80
C PRO A 53 13.87 -8.35 -6.58
N ARG A 54 14.41 -7.20 -6.13
CA ARG A 54 15.65 -6.68 -6.72
C ARG A 54 16.71 -7.75 -6.53
N LYS A 55 17.27 -8.27 -7.63
CA LYS A 55 18.46 -9.11 -7.58
C LYS A 55 19.54 -8.30 -6.87
N SER A 56 19.99 -8.78 -5.72
CA SER A 56 21.02 -8.16 -4.86
C SER A 56 22.39 -8.24 -5.52
N LYS A 57 22.54 -7.72 -6.74
CA LYS A 57 23.86 -7.36 -7.22
C LYS A 57 24.27 -6.12 -6.42
N PRO A 58 25.40 -6.15 -5.70
CA PRO A 58 25.94 -4.94 -5.10
C PRO A 58 26.21 -3.98 -6.27
N CYS A 59 25.31 -3.02 -6.45
CA CYS A 59 25.55 -1.94 -7.39
C CYS A 59 26.78 -1.20 -6.89
N SER A 60 27.79 -1.08 -7.77
CA SER A 60 28.88 -0.11 -7.62
C SER A 60 28.31 1.20 -7.06
N GLY A 61 29.03 1.85 -6.13
CA GLY A 61 28.54 3.00 -5.37
C GLY A 61 27.89 4.11 -6.21
N ALA A 62 28.29 4.26 -7.47
CA ALA A 62 27.72 5.18 -8.44
C ALA A 62 26.25 4.86 -8.84
N ALA A 63 25.87 3.58 -8.97
CA ALA A 63 24.51 3.19 -9.34
C ALA A 63 23.53 3.26 -8.15
N ARG A 64 24.03 3.21 -6.90
CA ARG A 64 23.21 3.36 -5.68
C ARG A 64 22.73 4.80 -5.45
N LEU A 65 23.41 5.78 -6.07
CA LEU A 65 23.04 7.20 -6.09
C LEU A 65 21.96 7.53 -7.14
N GLN A 66 21.80 6.70 -8.18
CA GLN A 66 20.90 6.99 -9.30
C GLN A 66 19.45 6.50 -9.09
N SER A 67 19.20 5.60 -8.13
CA SER A 67 17.84 5.15 -7.83
C SER A 67 17.22 5.95 -6.69
N PRO A 68 15.96 6.39 -6.80
CA PRO A 68 15.29 7.15 -5.75
C PRO A 68 15.27 6.37 -4.43
N PRO A 69 15.40 7.05 -3.28
CA PRO A 69 15.37 6.41 -1.97
C PRO A 69 14.01 5.76 -1.65
N VAL A 70 12.94 6.37 -2.15
CA VAL A 70 11.55 5.92 -2.01
C VAL A 70 10.85 6.11 -3.36
N THR A 71 10.13 5.08 -3.82
CA THR A 71 9.24 5.19 -4.98
C THR A 71 7.81 4.94 -4.53
N TYR A 72 6.89 5.84 -4.87
CA TYR A 72 5.46 5.64 -4.67
C TYR A 72 4.84 4.94 -5.89
N MET A 73 4.08 3.89 -5.65
CA MET A 73 3.27 3.19 -6.64
C MET A 73 1.79 3.37 -6.31
N TYR A 74 1.10 4.07 -7.19
CA TYR A 74 -0.34 4.27 -7.11
C TYR A 74 -1.10 2.95 -7.41
N ILE A 75 -2.08 2.59 -6.57
CA ILE A 75 -3.00 1.47 -6.84
C ILE A 75 -4.38 2.01 -7.20
N CYS A 76 -4.99 2.79 -6.31
CA CYS A 76 -6.27 3.46 -6.54
C CYS A 76 -6.51 4.58 -5.53
N GLU A 77 -7.35 5.51 -5.93
CA GLU A 77 -7.88 6.58 -5.10
C GLU A 77 -9.38 6.68 -5.35
N THR A 78 -10.12 6.96 -4.28
CA THR A 78 -11.56 7.12 -4.26
C THR A 78 -11.91 8.32 -3.39
N LEU A 79 -13.18 8.68 -3.34
CA LEU A 79 -13.66 9.75 -2.46
C LEU A 79 -13.50 9.45 -0.96
N VAL A 80 -13.31 8.18 -0.56
CA VAL A 80 -13.30 7.77 0.85
C VAL A 80 -11.97 7.16 1.31
N PHE A 81 -11.10 6.76 0.38
CA PHE A 81 -9.76 6.26 0.71
C PHE A 81 -8.82 6.33 -0.48
N SER A 82 -7.52 6.36 -0.18
CA SER A 82 -6.42 6.15 -1.13
C SER A 82 -5.62 4.91 -0.77
N MET A 83 -5.13 4.18 -1.77
CA MET A 83 -4.26 3.01 -1.59
C MET A 83 -3.07 3.09 -2.55
N GLY A 84 -1.88 2.86 -1.99
CA GLY A 84 -0.64 2.81 -2.74
C GLY A 84 0.41 1.97 -2.01
N MET A 85 1.59 1.89 -2.62
CA MET A 85 2.73 1.18 -2.07
C MET A 85 3.97 2.07 -2.09
N PHE A 86 4.80 1.94 -1.07
CA PHE A 86 6.11 2.57 -1.02
C PHE A 86 7.18 1.49 -1.19
N LEU A 87 8.01 1.65 -2.21
CA LEU A 87 9.21 0.86 -2.42
C LEU A 87 10.39 1.60 -1.81
N LEU A 88 10.95 1.06 -0.74
CA LEU A 88 12.10 1.66 -0.06
C LEU A 88 13.40 0.97 -0.51
N ARG A 89 14.40 1.77 -0.85
CA ARG A 89 15.77 1.27 -1.02
C ARG A 89 16.31 0.80 0.34
N PRO A 90 17.17 -0.23 0.40
CA PRO A 90 17.78 -0.65 1.67
C PRO A 90 18.50 0.52 2.37
N GLY A 91 18.11 0.77 3.62
CA GLY A 91 18.60 1.88 4.45
C GLY A 91 17.89 3.22 4.23
N ALA A 92 16.90 3.30 3.33
CA ALA A 92 16.01 4.45 3.25
C ALA A 92 14.85 4.31 4.23
N SER A 93 14.30 5.44 4.64
CA SER A 93 13.11 5.53 5.47
C SER A 93 12.19 6.64 4.94
N ILE A 94 10.92 6.55 5.30
CA ILE A 94 10.01 7.68 5.20
C ILE A 94 10.11 8.42 6.54
N PRO A 95 10.44 9.73 6.55
CA PRO A 95 10.53 10.49 7.78
C PRO A 95 9.21 10.44 8.57
N LEU A 96 9.31 10.62 9.88
CA LEU A 96 8.12 10.73 10.73
C LEU A 96 7.29 11.93 10.27
N HIS A 97 6.00 11.69 10.05
CA HIS A 97 5.02 12.70 9.69
C HIS A 97 3.66 12.28 10.23
N ASP A 98 2.81 13.25 10.53
CA ASP A 98 1.46 13.02 11.01
C ASP A 98 0.45 12.91 9.87
N HIS A 99 -0.68 12.29 10.19
CA HIS A 99 -1.85 12.19 9.32
C HIS A 99 -3.09 12.73 10.06
N PRO A 100 -3.23 14.06 10.19
CA PRO A 100 -4.38 14.65 10.87
C PRO A 100 -5.67 14.26 10.15
N ASP A 101 -6.69 13.89 10.92
CA ASP A 101 -8.02 13.52 10.45
C ASP A 101 -8.08 12.30 9.50
N MET A 102 -7.05 11.45 9.50
CA MET A 102 -6.98 10.26 8.66
C MET A 102 -6.80 8.98 9.48
N ASN A 103 -7.48 7.92 9.06
CA ASN A 103 -7.23 6.55 9.51
C ASN A 103 -6.58 5.76 8.36
N GLY A 104 -5.53 4.99 8.65
CA GLY A 104 -4.82 4.21 7.65
C GLY A 104 -4.31 2.89 8.20
N ASN A 105 -4.21 1.90 7.31
CA ASN A 105 -3.58 0.61 7.59
C ASN A 105 -2.27 0.52 6.81
N LEU A 106 -1.14 0.40 7.50
CA LEU A 106 0.17 0.17 6.90
C LEU A 106 0.58 -1.29 7.10
N ARG A 107 1.04 -1.93 6.02
CA ARG A 107 1.61 -3.28 6.10
C ARG A 107 2.91 -3.37 5.30
N SER A 108 3.95 -3.89 5.94
CA SER A 108 5.21 -4.30 5.29
C SER A 108 5.08 -5.72 4.74
N CYS A 109 5.59 -5.95 3.53
CA CYS A 109 5.66 -7.26 2.87
C CYS A 109 7.11 -7.74 2.77
#